data_AF-A0A0A2TLV6-F1
#
_entry.id   AF-A0A0A2TLV6-F1
#
_cell.length_a   1.000
_cell.length_b   1.000
_cell.length_c   1.000
_cell.angle_alpha   90.00
_cell.angle_beta   90.00
_cell.angle_gamma   90.00
#
_symmetry.space_group_name_H-M   'P 1'
#
loop_
_entity.id
_entity.type
_entity.pdbx_description
1 polymer ?
#
loop_
_entity_poly.entity_id
_entity_poly.type
_entity_poly.pdbx_seq_one_letter_code
_entity_poly.pdbx_strand_id
1 'polypeptide(L)'
;MQATRIVVLSGAEHSVDLVGTKADSLVVSSSSPVHVAAKTGTIFGTTLVQSNTAVESQSGANVGVLSAQPRLNEPVNVQLNGTFSNDVFLSGSVKLTAADGAVVPAVRVAGATTPDAIQLAGQFASVLINDDSPITLLSGKIIEMTVTGTTNIVVMSGAEITGLTSATGKAIVSGGGTVNGKPTTATPVEISVVTVVVTPVVNPGGNSGDPNSAAAPTFVRTEVTNKGDVSIYFSKTMADPIGKHGGFTVTVNGKSVTITGIELTNTDGKLKLVLADKLVGDEVVTVAYSKPSNSAMQITASDGGVLETFGTKSADGSFMFAINNAAPNAAGMGKAIITYAETLGLDLTDYNSLSDKTPVYTALAWKDFDNKAAVKAAFDAAVAAQKSAEKEPPGGGAPTPTAVVLADGSLGTAGDQKISGLTSGTKYVVTSGGKSYGVQANGTLGAENSAAEALNGTEVTGLTNGTIYSVAVEVPAAPTAVVLAGGSLGAVGDQKITG
;
A
#
# COMPACT_ATOMS: atom_id res chain seq x y z
N MET A 1 23.61 5.49 -17.67
CA MET A 1 22.54 6.43 -17.24
C MET A 1 21.89 5.88 -15.98
N GLN A 2 21.59 6.70 -14.98
CA GLN A 2 20.86 6.27 -13.77
C GLN A 2 19.61 7.13 -13.60
N ALA A 3 18.44 6.50 -13.46
CA ALA A 3 17.16 7.18 -13.27
C ALA A 3 16.32 6.41 -12.26
N THR A 4 15.46 7.06 -11.48
CA THR A 4 14.49 6.32 -10.63
C THR A 4 13.44 5.63 -11.49
N ARG A 5 12.97 6.30 -12.55
CA ARG A 5 11.91 5.80 -13.44
C ARG A 5 12.17 6.18 -14.89
N ILE A 6 11.95 5.23 -15.80
CA ILE A 6 11.92 5.46 -17.25
C ILE A 6 10.50 5.18 -17.74
N VAL A 7 9.96 6.06 -18.58
CA VAL A 7 8.62 5.90 -19.17
C VAL A 7 8.72 5.98 -20.69
N VAL A 8 8.24 4.93 -21.37
CA VAL A 8 8.14 4.87 -22.82
C VAL A 8 6.71 5.21 -23.23
N LEU A 9 6.55 6.35 -23.92
CA LEU A 9 5.24 6.87 -24.36
C LEU A 9 5.02 6.72 -25.88
N SER A 10 6.08 6.60 -26.66
CA SER A 10 6.03 6.43 -28.12
C SER A 10 7.29 5.75 -28.62
N GLY A 11 7.19 5.14 -29.80
CA GLY A 11 8.32 4.51 -30.48
C GLY A 11 7.89 3.70 -31.69
N ALA A 12 8.84 3.48 -32.61
CA ALA A 12 8.73 2.51 -33.69
C ALA A 12 9.07 1.07 -33.22
N GLU A 13 8.91 0.09 -34.11
CA GLU A 13 9.14 -1.35 -33.84
C GLU A 13 10.60 -1.71 -33.46
N HIS A 14 11.55 -0.77 -33.51
CA HIS A 14 12.96 -0.92 -33.08
C HIS A 14 13.48 0.31 -32.32
N SER A 15 12.65 0.91 -31.47
CA SER A 15 12.88 2.30 -31.05
C SER A 15 13.64 2.52 -29.75
N VAL A 16 13.65 1.57 -28.81
CA VAL A 16 14.16 1.82 -27.46
C VAL A 16 15.28 0.85 -27.11
N ASP A 17 16.51 1.23 -27.47
CA ASP A 17 17.74 0.54 -27.08
C ASP A 17 18.29 1.11 -25.77
N LEU A 18 18.31 0.29 -24.71
CA LEU A 18 18.81 0.66 -23.40
C LEU A 18 20.13 -0.08 -23.16
N VAL A 19 21.24 0.66 -23.13
CA VAL A 19 22.60 0.13 -22.97
C VAL A 19 23.24 0.70 -21.71
N GLY A 20 23.64 -0.16 -20.76
CA GLY A 20 24.24 0.29 -19.50
C GLY A 20 23.33 1.20 -18.67
N THR A 21 22.01 1.05 -18.81
CA THR A 21 21.02 1.91 -18.16
C THR A 21 20.54 1.29 -16.85
N LYS A 22 20.55 2.05 -15.76
CA LYS A 22 20.07 1.61 -14.45
C LYS A 22 18.81 2.38 -14.06
N ALA A 23 17.74 1.69 -13.71
CA ALA A 23 16.58 2.34 -13.11
C ALA A 23 15.79 1.47 -12.13
N ASP A 24 15.03 2.07 -11.23
CA ASP A 24 14.19 1.29 -10.30
C ASP A 24 12.96 0.73 -11.03
N SER A 25 12.36 1.50 -11.94
CA SER A 25 11.23 1.05 -12.76
C SER A 25 11.30 1.48 -14.22
N LEU A 26 10.98 0.57 -15.14
CA LEU A 26 10.59 0.85 -16.52
C LEU A 26 9.06 0.76 -16.64
N VAL A 27 8.43 1.75 -17.28
CA VAL A 27 7.00 1.73 -17.61
C VAL A 27 6.83 1.90 -19.11
N VAL A 28 6.09 1.00 -19.76
CA VAL A 28 5.79 1.06 -21.19
C VAL A 28 4.29 1.30 -21.37
N SER A 29 3.91 2.53 -21.68
CA SER A 29 2.53 2.99 -21.86
C SER A 29 2.43 3.77 -23.17
N SER A 30 2.76 3.10 -24.27
CA SER A 30 2.84 3.70 -25.59
C SER A 30 1.51 3.70 -26.35
N SER A 31 1.31 4.72 -27.19
CA SER A 31 0.19 4.78 -28.15
C SER A 31 0.43 3.95 -29.41
N SER A 32 1.62 3.40 -29.61
CA SER A 32 1.97 2.52 -30.74
C SER A 32 2.75 1.30 -30.25
N PRO A 33 2.78 0.18 -30.99
CA PRO A 33 3.65 -0.93 -30.66
C PRO A 33 5.12 -0.50 -30.57
N VAL A 34 5.81 -0.89 -29.51
CA VAL A 34 7.23 -0.57 -29.30
C VAL A 34 8.06 -1.82 -29.03
N HIS A 35 9.34 -1.74 -29.36
CA HIS A 35 10.35 -2.71 -28.93
C HIS A 35 11.31 -2.05 -27.96
N VAL A 36 11.44 -2.65 -26.77
CA VAL A 36 12.39 -2.24 -25.74
C VAL A 36 13.45 -3.32 -25.60
N ALA A 37 14.67 -2.99 -26.01
CA ALA A 37 15.82 -3.88 -25.91
C ALA A 37 16.74 -3.45 -24.77
N ALA A 38 16.76 -4.24 -23.71
CA ALA A 38 17.73 -4.14 -22.63
C ALA A 38 19.00 -4.90 -23.03
N LYS A 39 20.07 -4.15 -23.32
CA LYS A 39 21.40 -4.68 -23.67
C LYS A 39 22.30 -4.77 -22.44
N THR A 40 23.48 -5.36 -22.61
CA THR A 40 24.45 -5.60 -21.53
C THR A 40 24.62 -4.39 -20.59
N GLY A 41 24.57 -4.66 -19.29
CA GLY A 41 24.73 -3.67 -18.23
C GLY A 41 23.47 -2.86 -17.91
N THR A 42 22.36 -3.10 -18.62
CA THR A 42 21.06 -2.51 -18.28
C THR A 42 20.39 -3.28 -17.14
N ILE A 43 19.94 -2.57 -16.11
CA ILE A 43 19.37 -3.14 -14.88
C ILE A 43 18.13 -2.34 -14.48
N PHE A 44 16.98 -3.02 -14.43
CA PHE A 44 15.74 -2.51 -13.86
C PHE A 44 15.35 -3.28 -12.60
N GLY A 45 14.77 -2.60 -11.61
CA GLY A 45 14.12 -3.26 -10.48
C GLY A 45 12.79 -3.90 -10.90
N THR A 46 11.99 -3.17 -11.68
CA THR A 46 10.68 -3.60 -12.20
C THR A 46 10.44 -3.11 -13.62
N THR A 47 9.61 -3.84 -14.36
CA THR A 47 9.09 -3.45 -15.68
C THR A 47 7.57 -3.59 -15.69
N LEU A 48 6.85 -2.50 -15.96
CA LEU A 48 5.40 -2.48 -16.13
C LEU A 48 5.04 -2.23 -17.60
N VAL A 49 4.35 -3.19 -18.22
CA VAL A 49 3.91 -3.12 -19.61
C VAL A 49 2.40 -2.89 -19.65
N GLN A 50 1.97 -1.77 -20.22
CA GLN A 50 0.56 -1.36 -20.31
C GLN A 50 0.05 -1.17 -21.74
N SER A 51 0.87 -1.53 -22.73
CA SER A 51 0.62 -1.33 -24.17
C SER A 51 1.34 -2.41 -24.97
N ASN A 52 1.01 -2.57 -26.25
CA ASN A 52 1.64 -3.54 -27.14
C ASN A 52 3.17 -3.35 -27.16
N THR A 53 3.91 -4.37 -26.73
CA THR A 53 5.36 -4.23 -26.50
C THR A 53 6.09 -5.54 -26.76
N ALA A 54 7.19 -5.48 -27.51
CA ALA A 54 8.22 -6.50 -27.47
C ALA A 54 9.30 -6.10 -26.45
N VAL A 55 9.57 -6.96 -25.47
CA VAL A 55 10.60 -6.78 -24.45
C VAL A 55 11.73 -7.77 -24.72
N GLU A 56 12.92 -7.26 -25.00
CA GLU A 56 14.12 -8.06 -25.21
C GLU A 56 15.09 -7.87 -24.03
N SER A 57 15.45 -8.99 -23.38
CA SER A 57 16.43 -9.05 -22.31
C SER A 57 17.66 -9.83 -22.80
N GLN A 58 18.66 -9.10 -23.29
CA GLN A 58 19.89 -9.70 -23.82
C GLN A 58 20.83 -10.15 -22.69
N SER A 59 21.84 -10.95 -23.05
CA SER A 59 22.85 -11.43 -22.10
C SER A 59 23.52 -10.28 -21.33
N GLY A 60 23.51 -10.41 -20.00
CA GLY A 60 24.04 -9.39 -19.09
C GLY A 60 23.12 -8.19 -18.85
N ALA A 61 21.87 -8.24 -19.31
CA ALA A 61 20.80 -7.31 -18.92
C ALA A 61 19.87 -7.94 -17.89
N ASN A 62 19.16 -7.10 -17.14
CA ASN A 62 18.11 -7.51 -16.21
C ASN A 62 16.96 -6.51 -16.29
N VAL A 63 15.78 -6.97 -16.72
CA VAL A 63 14.57 -6.12 -16.80
C VAL A 63 13.73 -6.12 -15.52
N GLY A 64 14.22 -6.75 -14.45
CA GLY A 64 13.52 -6.80 -13.16
C GLY A 64 12.30 -7.72 -13.19
N VAL A 65 11.40 -7.53 -12.22
CA VAL A 65 10.09 -8.19 -12.22
C VAL A 65 9.22 -7.55 -13.31
N LEU A 66 8.75 -8.36 -14.27
CA LEU A 66 7.91 -7.88 -15.36
C LEU A 66 6.43 -8.10 -15.03
N SER A 67 5.62 -7.04 -15.08
CA SER A 67 4.17 -7.11 -14.98
C SER A 67 3.53 -6.57 -16.25
N ALA A 68 2.62 -7.31 -16.87
CA ALA A 68 1.82 -6.85 -17.98
C ALA A 68 0.36 -6.71 -17.55
N GLN A 69 -0.17 -5.50 -17.72
CA GLN A 69 -1.56 -5.18 -17.40
C GLN A 69 -2.06 -4.06 -18.33
N PRO A 70 -3.17 -4.22 -19.05
CA PRO A 70 -3.75 -3.14 -19.82
C PRO A 70 -4.02 -1.89 -18.99
N ARG A 71 -3.80 -0.71 -19.56
CA ARG A 71 -4.24 0.55 -18.95
C ARG A 71 -5.75 0.79 -19.09
N LEU A 72 -6.33 0.24 -20.16
CA LEU A 72 -7.75 0.34 -20.53
C LEU A 72 -8.30 -1.06 -20.80
N ASN A 73 -9.55 -1.16 -21.22
CA ASN A 73 -10.18 -2.46 -21.55
C ASN A 73 -9.74 -3.03 -22.91
N GLU A 74 -8.64 -2.52 -23.49
CA GLU A 74 -8.08 -3.05 -24.73
C GLU A 74 -7.00 -4.09 -24.42
N PRO A 75 -7.02 -5.29 -25.06
CA PRO A 75 -6.00 -6.30 -24.86
C PRO A 75 -4.60 -5.80 -25.23
N VAL A 76 -3.59 -6.16 -24.44
CA VAL A 76 -2.19 -5.86 -24.74
C VAL A 76 -1.43 -7.10 -25.19
N ASN A 77 -0.70 -6.96 -26.29
CA ASN A 77 0.17 -7.99 -26.85
C ASN A 77 1.61 -7.76 -26.37
N VAL A 78 2.15 -8.73 -25.64
CA VAL A 78 3.52 -8.68 -25.10
C VAL A 78 4.34 -9.81 -25.69
N GLN A 79 5.44 -9.48 -26.34
CA GLN A 79 6.42 -10.46 -26.82
C GLN A 79 7.66 -10.44 -25.93
N LEU A 80 8.15 -11.60 -25.52
CA LEU A 80 9.34 -11.77 -24.71
C LEU A 80 10.46 -12.41 -25.53
N ASN A 81 11.59 -11.71 -25.63
CA ASN A 81 12.80 -12.18 -26.31
C ASN A 81 13.96 -12.27 -25.30
N GLY A 82 14.75 -13.35 -25.36
CA GLY A 82 15.94 -13.52 -24.52
C GLY A 82 15.67 -14.11 -23.13
N THR A 83 16.51 -13.78 -22.15
CA THR A 83 16.51 -14.44 -20.83
C THR A 83 15.98 -13.52 -19.75
N PHE A 84 14.93 -13.97 -19.05
CA PHE A 84 14.32 -13.30 -17.92
C PHE A 84 14.75 -14.00 -16.62
N SER A 85 15.16 -13.23 -15.62
CA SER A 85 15.64 -13.76 -14.33
C SER A 85 14.57 -13.79 -13.23
N ASN A 86 13.41 -13.18 -13.49
CA ASN A 86 12.29 -13.09 -12.56
C ASN A 86 11.02 -13.62 -13.21
N ASP A 87 10.02 -13.90 -12.38
CA ASP A 87 8.70 -14.27 -12.85
C ASP A 87 8.02 -13.12 -13.60
N VAL A 88 7.13 -13.49 -14.52
CA VAL A 88 6.29 -12.57 -15.29
C VAL A 88 4.87 -12.59 -14.72
N PHE A 89 4.34 -11.43 -14.37
CA PHE A 89 3.00 -11.27 -13.78
C PHE A 89 2.03 -10.74 -14.83
N LEU A 90 0.86 -11.36 -14.94
CA LEU A 90 -0.18 -10.99 -15.90
C LEU A 90 -1.49 -10.72 -15.18
N SER A 91 -2.15 -9.61 -15.55
CA SER A 91 -3.51 -9.26 -15.10
C SER A 91 -4.28 -8.55 -16.21
N GLY A 92 -5.61 -8.55 -16.11
CA GLY A 92 -6.50 -8.04 -17.17
C GLY A 92 -6.45 -8.90 -18.45
N SER A 93 -6.52 -8.26 -19.61
CA SER A 93 -6.50 -8.91 -20.94
C SER A 93 -5.12 -8.81 -21.58
N VAL A 94 -4.31 -9.87 -21.50
CA VAL A 94 -2.93 -9.91 -22.03
C VAL A 94 -2.73 -11.11 -22.93
N LYS A 95 -2.14 -10.89 -24.11
CA LYS A 95 -1.53 -11.95 -24.93
C LYS A 95 -0.02 -11.93 -24.75
N LEU A 96 0.53 -12.93 -24.08
CA LEU A 96 1.98 -13.11 -23.87
C LEU A 96 2.53 -14.13 -24.88
N THR A 97 3.54 -13.72 -25.64
CA THR A 97 4.27 -14.59 -26.58
C THR A 97 5.72 -14.69 -26.15
N ALA A 98 6.18 -15.87 -25.73
CA ALA A 98 7.60 -16.16 -25.55
C ALA A 98 8.20 -16.58 -26.91
N ALA A 99 9.20 -15.84 -27.40
CA ALA A 99 9.90 -16.20 -28.63
C ALA A 99 10.70 -17.50 -28.46
N ASP A 100 11.10 -18.10 -29.58
CA ASP A 100 11.93 -19.30 -29.53
C ASP A 100 13.26 -19.03 -28.81
N GLY A 101 13.66 -19.95 -27.93
CA GLY A 101 14.81 -19.79 -27.04
C GLY A 101 14.65 -18.76 -25.91
N ALA A 102 13.49 -18.09 -25.77
CA ALA A 102 13.24 -17.23 -24.62
C ALA A 102 13.16 -18.07 -23.33
N VAL A 103 13.78 -17.57 -22.26
CA VAL A 103 13.78 -18.24 -20.95
C VAL A 103 12.95 -17.40 -19.98
N VAL A 104 11.83 -17.96 -19.55
CA VAL A 104 10.91 -17.34 -18.58
C VAL A 104 10.76 -18.30 -17.39
N PRO A 105 11.20 -17.93 -16.17
CA PRO A 105 11.19 -18.81 -15.00
C PRO A 105 9.78 -19.30 -14.64
N ALA A 106 8.85 -18.37 -14.44
CA ALA A 106 7.44 -18.65 -14.29
C ALA A 106 6.57 -17.50 -14.79
N VAL A 107 5.34 -17.84 -15.20
CA VAL A 107 4.26 -16.87 -15.46
C VAL A 107 3.24 -16.99 -14.34
N ARG A 108 2.84 -15.86 -13.75
CA ARG A 108 1.85 -15.77 -12.68
C ARG A 108 0.66 -14.96 -13.15
N VAL A 109 -0.53 -15.53 -13.05
CA VAL A 109 -1.79 -14.94 -13.51
C VAL A 109 -2.69 -14.66 -12.32
N ALA A 110 -3.22 -13.44 -12.26
CA ALA A 110 -4.30 -13.04 -11.36
C ALA A 110 -5.08 -11.85 -11.95
N GLY A 111 -6.38 -11.78 -11.71
CA GLY A 111 -7.24 -10.67 -12.07
C GLY A 111 -7.51 -10.54 -13.57
N ALA A 112 -7.65 -11.65 -14.30
CA ALA A 112 -7.99 -11.59 -15.73
C ALA A 112 -9.42 -11.09 -15.97
N THR A 113 -9.61 -10.34 -17.05
CA THR A 113 -10.91 -9.76 -17.46
C THR A 113 -11.46 -10.45 -18.71
N THR A 114 -12.76 -10.74 -18.75
CA THR A 114 -13.48 -11.33 -19.91
C THR A 114 -13.87 -10.25 -20.95
N PRO A 115 -14.03 -10.56 -22.25
CA PRO A 115 -14.13 -11.89 -22.89
C PRO A 115 -12.82 -12.49 -23.40
N ASP A 116 -11.79 -11.67 -23.68
CA ASP A 116 -10.46 -12.15 -24.08
C ASP A 116 -9.51 -12.06 -22.89
N ALA A 117 -9.49 -13.14 -22.11
CA ALA A 117 -8.62 -13.29 -20.94
C ALA A 117 -7.15 -13.56 -21.35
N ILE A 118 -6.33 -14.01 -20.41
CA ILE A 118 -4.91 -14.25 -20.65
C ILE A 118 -4.69 -15.28 -21.77
N GLN A 119 -3.91 -14.90 -22.77
CA GLN A 119 -3.50 -15.77 -23.87
C GLN A 119 -1.99 -15.99 -23.81
N LEU A 120 -1.55 -17.23 -23.95
CA LEU A 120 -0.14 -17.62 -23.94
C LEU A 120 0.25 -18.27 -25.26
N ALA A 121 1.45 -17.97 -25.75
CA ALA A 121 2.07 -18.65 -26.88
C ALA A 121 3.58 -18.82 -26.62
N GLY A 122 4.13 -20.00 -26.90
CA GLY A 122 5.56 -20.31 -26.72
C GLY A 122 5.83 -21.33 -25.62
N GLN A 123 7.08 -21.41 -25.17
CA GLN A 123 7.53 -22.38 -24.18
C GLN A 123 7.57 -21.76 -22.78
N PHE A 124 6.90 -22.37 -21.82
CA PHE A 124 6.88 -21.92 -20.43
C PHE A 124 7.20 -23.08 -19.48
N ALA A 125 8.14 -22.87 -18.55
CA ALA A 125 8.49 -23.88 -17.55
C ALA A 125 7.38 -24.02 -16.50
N SER A 126 6.87 -22.90 -16.00
CA SER A 126 5.83 -22.89 -14.96
C SER A 126 4.81 -21.80 -15.23
N VAL A 127 3.52 -22.14 -15.10
CA VAL A 127 2.40 -21.18 -15.09
C VAL A 127 1.56 -21.40 -13.84
N LEU A 128 1.31 -20.33 -13.10
CA LEU A 128 0.48 -20.35 -11.89
C LEU A 128 -0.71 -19.40 -12.04
N ILE A 129 -1.92 -19.92 -11.86
CA ILE A 129 -3.16 -19.14 -11.84
C ILE A 129 -3.68 -19.12 -10.40
N ASN A 130 -3.66 -17.94 -9.79
CA ASN A 130 -3.92 -17.75 -8.36
C ASN A 130 -5.39 -17.49 -8.00
N ASP A 131 -6.26 -17.46 -9.01
CA ASP A 131 -7.70 -17.16 -8.90
C ASP A 131 -8.48 -17.89 -10.01
N ASP A 132 -9.65 -17.38 -10.37
CA ASP A 132 -10.55 -17.95 -11.38
C ASP A 132 -10.26 -17.45 -12.82
N SER A 133 -9.12 -16.78 -13.04
CA SER A 133 -8.76 -16.16 -14.32
C SER A 133 -8.76 -17.15 -15.48
N PRO A 134 -9.53 -16.93 -16.57
CA PRO A 134 -9.49 -17.82 -17.73
C PRO A 134 -8.15 -17.72 -18.45
N ILE A 135 -7.71 -18.83 -19.06
CA ILE A 135 -6.48 -18.85 -19.84
C ILE A 135 -6.67 -19.58 -21.17
N THR A 136 -5.99 -19.09 -22.21
CA THR A 136 -5.89 -19.78 -23.51
C THR A 136 -4.43 -20.01 -23.85
N LEU A 137 -4.01 -21.26 -24.02
CA LEU A 137 -2.73 -21.61 -24.62
C LEU A 137 -2.93 -21.75 -26.13
N LEU A 138 -2.47 -20.75 -26.89
CA LEU A 138 -2.61 -20.67 -28.34
C LEU A 138 -1.68 -21.62 -29.08
N SER A 139 -0.45 -21.75 -28.61
CA SER A 139 0.60 -22.59 -29.21
C SER A 139 1.75 -22.81 -28.22
N GLY A 140 2.56 -23.84 -28.46
CA GLY A 140 3.72 -24.17 -27.62
C GLY A 140 3.36 -25.06 -26.43
N LYS A 141 4.21 -25.05 -25.41
CA LYS A 141 4.20 -26.01 -24.32
C LYS A 141 4.37 -25.35 -22.97
N ILE A 142 3.52 -25.76 -22.02
CA ILE A 142 3.69 -25.47 -20.58
C ILE A 142 4.12 -26.75 -19.90
N ILE A 143 5.25 -26.75 -19.18
CA ILE A 143 5.73 -27.94 -18.47
C ILE A 143 4.87 -28.17 -17.23
N GLU A 144 4.79 -27.18 -16.34
CA GLU A 144 3.95 -27.24 -15.14
C GLU A 144 2.93 -26.10 -15.12
N MET A 145 1.65 -26.44 -14.95
CA MET A 145 0.57 -25.49 -14.70
C MET A 145 -0.10 -25.82 -13.36
N THR A 146 -0.21 -24.83 -12.48
CA THR A 146 -0.98 -24.94 -11.24
C THR A 146 -2.12 -23.95 -11.25
N VAL A 147 -3.32 -24.40 -10.89
CA VAL A 147 -4.50 -23.54 -10.73
C VAL A 147 -5.09 -23.68 -9.34
N THR A 148 -5.36 -22.55 -8.68
CA THR A 148 -5.91 -22.52 -7.32
C THR A 148 -7.40 -22.19 -7.28
N GLY A 149 -7.97 -21.61 -8.34
CA GLY A 149 -9.39 -21.29 -8.48
C GLY A 149 -10.20 -22.29 -9.32
N THR A 150 -11.38 -21.86 -9.77
CA THR A 150 -12.23 -22.52 -10.77
C THR A 150 -12.00 -21.87 -12.14
N THR A 151 -11.01 -22.35 -12.88
CA THR A 151 -10.55 -21.73 -14.13
C THR A 151 -10.98 -22.50 -15.37
N ASN A 152 -11.37 -21.77 -16.41
CA ASN A 152 -11.48 -22.29 -17.78
C ASN A 152 -10.13 -22.18 -18.50
N ILE A 153 -9.62 -23.31 -18.98
CA ILE A 153 -8.34 -23.44 -19.67
C ILE A 153 -8.62 -23.93 -21.10
N VAL A 154 -8.34 -23.10 -22.09
CA VAL A 154 -8.44 -23.50 -23.50
C VAL A 154 -7.05 -23.84 -24.01
N VAL A 155 -6.81 -25.07 -24.43
CA VAL A 155 -5.53 -25.52 -25.01
C VAL A 155 -5.78 -25.81 -26.48
N MET A 156 -5.30 -24.92 -27.36
CA MET A 156 -5.53 -25.02 -28.80
C MET A 156 -4.82 -26.24 -29.41
N SER A 157 -5.33 -26.71 -30.54
CA SER A 157 -4.71 -27.81 -31.31
C SER A 157 -3.22 -27.54 -31.58
N GLY A 158 -2.38 -28.53 -31.29
CA GLY A 158 -0.92 -28.43 -31.39
C GLY A 158 -0.22 -27.83 -30.16
N ALA A 159 -0.95 -27.31 -29.16
CA ALA A 159 -0.40 -26.87 -27.88
C ALA A 159 -0.46 -27.99 -26.81
N GLU A 160 0.44 -27.91 -25.83
CA GLU A 160 0.57 -28.92 -24.77
C GLU A 160 0.71 -28.31 -23.37
N ILE A 161 0.03 -28.89 -22.39
CA ILE A 161 0.34 -28.74 -20.96
C ILE A 161 0.77 -30.12 -20.45
N THR A 162 2.04 -30.27 -20.04
CA THR A 162 2.57 -31.57 -19.59
C THR A 162 2.06 -31.96 -18.21
N GLY A 163 2.03 -31.03 -17.26
CA GLY A 163 1.57 -31.25 -15.89
C GLY A 163 0.62 -30.16 -15.42
N LEU A 164 -0.69 -30.40 -15.49
CA LEU A 164 -1.73 -29.56 -14.90
C LEU A 164 -2.14 -30.12 -13.53
N THR A 165 -2.04 -29.29 -12.50
CA THR A 165 -2.53 -29.53 -11.14
C THR A 165 -3.58 -28.50 -10.76
N SER A 166 -4.73 -28.95 -10.24
CA SER A 166 -5.78 -28.09 -9.71
C SER A 166 -5.95 -28.31 -8.21
N ALA A 167 -5.79 -27.27 -7.40
CA ALA A 167 -5.95 -27.35 -5.95
C ALA A 167 -7.40 -27.61 -5.53
N THR A 168 -8.36 -27.16 -6.33
CA THR A 168 -9.81 -27.32 -6.10
C THR A 168 -10.41 -28.53 -6.83
N GLY A 169 -9.67 -29.11 -7.78
CA GLY A 169 -10.15 -30.15 -8.69
C GLY A 169 -11.08 -29.64 -9.79
N LYS A 170 -11.33 -28.33 -9.87
CA LYS A 170 -12.38 -27.72 -10.72
C LYS A 170 -11.83 -26.98 -11.95
N ALA A 171 -10.69 -27.43 -12.49
CA ALA A 171 -10.17 -26.92 -13.73
C ALA A 171 -10.93 -27.53 -14.93
N ILE A 172 -11.50 -26.67 -15.78
CA ILE A 172 -12.20 -27.09 -16.99
C ILE A 172 -11.26 -26.88 -18.17
N VAL A 173 -11.01 -27.92 -18.98
CA VAL A 173 -10.14 -27.83 -20.16
C VAL A 173 -10.91 -28.01 -21.47
N SER A 174 -10.47 -27.34 -22.54
CA SER A 174 -11.01 -27.51 -23.91
C SER A 174 -9.94 -27.20 -24.96
N GLY A 175 -10.32 -27.11 -26.25
CA GLY A 175 -9.53 -26.46 -27.31
C GLY A 175 -8.84 -27.39 -28.33
N GLY A 176 -8.79 -28.70 -28.10
CA GLY A 176 -8.24 -29.67 -29.06
C GLY A 176 -6.73 -29.95 -28.94
N GLY A 177 -6.04 -29.35 -27.98
CA GLY A 177 -4.63 -29.61 -27.67
C GLY A 177 -4.41 -30.80 -26.74
N THR A 178 -3.28 -30.86 -26.04
CA THR A 178 -2.94 -31.96 -25.12
C THR A 178 -2.73 -31.46 -23.69
N VAL A 179 -3.32 -32.14 -22.69
CA VAL A 179 -3.11 -31.87 -21.26
C VAL A 179 -2.82 -33.18 -20.54
N ASN A 180 -1.76 -33.23 -19.72
CA ASN A 180 -1.35 -34.44 -18.98
C ASN A 180 -1.21 -35.68 -19.88
N GLY A 181 -0.69 -35.50 -21.10
CA GLY A 181 -0.55 -36.56 -22.09
C GLY A 181 -1.84 -37.04 -22.76
N LYS A 182 -2.99 -36.37 -22.51
CA LYS A 182 -4.29 -36.70 -23.10
C LYS A 182 -4.80 -35.57 -24.00
N PRO A 183 -5.40 -35.87 -25.17
CA PRO A 183 -6.01 -34.84 -26.01
C PRO A 183 -7.25 -34.25 -25.32
N THR A 184 -7.45 -32.94 -25.45
CA THR A 184 -8.69 -32.25 -25.06
C THR A 184 -9.64 -32.19 -26.26
N THR A 185 -10.94 -31.95 -26.01
CA THR A 185 -11.93 -31.75 -27.08
C THR A 185 -12.28 -30.27 -27.25
N ALA A 186 -12.91 -29.90 -28.37
CA ALA A 186 -13.44 -28.54 -28.55
C ALA A 186 -14.51 -28.19 -27.50
N THR A 187 -15.26 -29.19 -27.03
CA THR A 187 -16.20 -29.05 -25.91
C THR A 187 -15.45 -29.04 -24.57
N PRO A 188 -15.81 -28.16 -23.61
CA PRO A 188 -15.24 -28.15 -22.27
C PRO A 188 -15.45 -29.48 -21.54
N VAL A 189 -14.37 -30.04 -21.00
CA VAL A 189 -14.36 -31.24 -20.17
C VAL A 189 -13.71 -30.90 -18.84
N GLU A 190 -14.38 -31.22 -17.74
CA GLU A 190 -13.75 -31.17 -16.42
C GLU A 190 -12.67 -32.24 -16.37
N ILE A 191 -11.42 -31.85 -16.10
CA ILE A 191 -10.39 -32.88 -15.87
C ILE A 191 -10.66 -33.44 -14.47
N SER A 192 -11.25 -34.64 -14.43
CA SER A 192 -11.11 -35.51 -13.26
C SER A 192 -9.63 -35.83 -13.11
N VAL A 193 -8.95 -35.05 -12.26
CA VAL A 193 -7.59 -35.36 -11.84
C VAL A 193 -7.59 -36.76 -11.27
N VAL A 194 -6.72 -37.61 -11.80
CA VAL A 194 -6.45 -38.93 -11.23
C VAL A 194 -5.89 -38.66 -9.83
N THR A 195 -6.73 -38.67 -8.81
CA THR A 195 -6.30 -39.18 -7.52
C THR A 195 -5.69 -40.54 -7.83
N VAL A 196 -4.41 -40.70 -7.59
CA VAL A 196 -3.82 -42.03 -7.46
C VAL A 196 -4.53 -42.67 -6.27
N VAL A 197 -5.70 -43.23 -6.52
CA VAL A 197 -6.22 -44.32 -5.73
C VAL A 197 -5.24 -45.43 -6.04
N VAL A 198 -4.22 -45.56 -5.21
CA VAL A 198 -3.55 -46.85 -5.04
C VAL A 198 -4.67 -47.78 -4.62
N THR A 199 -5.26 -48.49 -5.58
CA THR A 199 -6.00 -49.69 -5.25
C THR A 199 -4.97 -50.60 -4.62
N PRO A 200 -5.09 -50.93 -3.32
CA PRO A 200 -4.21 -51.91 -2.74
C PRO A 200 -4.41 -53.19 -3.54
N VAL A 201 -3.34 -53.69 -4.14
CA VAL A 201 -3.29 -55.07 -4.58
C VAL A 201 -3.62 -55.91 -3.36
N VAL A 202 -4.82 -56.46 -3.34
CA VAL A 202 -5.20 -57.54 -2.41
C VAL A 202 -4.37 -58.75 -2.77
N ASN A 203 -3.20 -58.85 -2.16
CA ASN A 203 -2.64 -60.15 -1.83
C ASN A 203 -3.40 -60.68 -0.61
N PRO A 204 -3.94 -61.91 -0.66
CA PRO A 204 -4.68 -62.48 0.45
C PRO A 204 -3.68 -62.93 1.51
N GLY A 205 -3.66 -62.25 2.66
CA GLY A 205 -2.94 -62.80 3.82
C GLY A 205 -2.61 -61.79 4.90
N GLY A 206 -3.42 -61.79 5.96
CA GLY A 206 -2.93 -61.53 7.30
C GLY A 206 -3.15 -60.13 7.83
N ASN A 207 -4.33 -59.91 8.41
CA ASN A 207 -4.53 -58.89 9.41
C ASN A 207 -3.60 -59.18 10.61
N SER A 208 -2.63 -58.31 10.85
CA SER A 208 -2.01 -58.14 12.17
C SER A 208 -1.81 -56.65 12.35
N GLY A 209 -2.88 -56.01 12.85
CA GLY A 209 -2.72 -54.72 13.48
C GLY A 209 -1.74 -54.88 14.63
N ASP A 210 -0.63 -54.17 14.57
CA ASP A 210 0.23 -53.97 15.72
C ASP A 210 -0.58 -53.16 16.75
N PRO A 211 -0.94 -53.74 17.91
CA PRO A 211 -1.74 -53.05 18.92
C PRO A 211 -0.96 -51.93 19.64
N ASN A 212 0.27 -51.62 19.21
CA ASN A 212 1.16 -50.69 19.90
C ASN A 212 1.57 -49.45 19.08
N SER A 213 0.93 -49.18 17.93
CA SER A 213 1.19 -47.93 17.19
C SER A 213 0.32 -46.79 17.73
N ALA A 214 0.91 -45.91 18.53
CA ALA A 214 0.22 -44.76 19.12
C ALA A 214 -0.36 -43.82 18.04
N ALA A 215 -1.57 -43.32 18.25
CA ALA A 215 -2.27 -42.47 17.28
C ALA A 215 -1.48 -41.20 16.92
N ALA A 216 -1.47 -40.83 15.64
CA ALA A 216 -0.75 -39.66 15.13
C ALA A 216 -1.25 -38.33 15.75
N PRO A 217 -0.36 -37.40 16.14
CA PRO A 217 -0.75 -36.04 16.47
C PRO A 217 -1.31 -35.32 15.23
N THR A 218 -2.30 -34.45 15.41
CA THR A 218 -2.95 -33.69 14.34
C THR A 218 -2.72 -32.19 14.51
N PHE A 219 -2.58 -31.48 13.39
CA PHE A 219 -2.49 -30.01 13.37
C PHE A 219 -3.78 -29.39 13.93
N VAL A 220 -3.66 -28.44 14.85
CA VAL A 220 -4.78 -27.68 15.43
C VAL A 220 -4.81 -26.26 14.88
N ARG A 221 -3.73 -25.50 15.07
CA ARG A 221 -3.58 -24.12 14.56
C ARG A 221 -2.10 -23.73 14.48
N THR A 222 -1.81 -22.62 13.81
CA THR A 222 -0.48 -22.00 13.76
C THR A 222 -0.60 -20.49 13.94
N GLU A 223 0.42 -19.87 14.52
CA GLU A 223 0.47 -18.44 14.83
C GLU A 223 1.88 -17.87 14.60
N VAL A 224 1.96 -16.57 14.30
CA VAL A 224 3.22 -15.84 14.32
C VAL A 224 3.49 -15.38 15.76
N THR A 225 4.69 -15.66 16.26
CA THR A 225 5.12 -15.24 17.60
C THR A 225 5.51 -13.76 17.61
N ASN A 226 5.51 -13.15 18.80
CA ASN A 226 5.96 -11.77 18.99
C ASN A 226 7.45 -11.52 18.68
N LYS A 227 8.24 -12.57 18.43
CA LYS A 227 9.64 -12.48 17.99
C LYS A 227 9.84 -12.78 16.50
N GLY A 228 8.74 -12.91 15.74
CA GLY A 228 8.76 -13.15 14.30
C GLY A 228 9.08 -14.59 13.89
N ASP A 229 9.01 -15.54 14.83
CA ASP A 229 9.03 -17.00 14.58
C ASP A 229 7.61 -17.56 14.42
N VAL A 230 7.46 -18.82 14.00
CA VAL A 230 6.15 -19.48 13.82
C VAL A 230 5.93 -20.54 14.89
N SER A 231 4.75 -20.54 15.53
CA SER A 231 4.35 -21.58 16.47
C SER A 231 3.22 -22.44 15.93
N ILE A 232 3.28 -23.75 16.14
CA ILE A 232 2.28 -24.73 15.71
C ILE A 232 1.75 -25.48 16.92
N TYR A 233 0.44 -25.63 17.00
CA TYR A 233 -0.24 -26.41 18.04
C TYR A 233 -0.73 -27.72 17.45
N PHE A 234 -0.48 -28.80 18.17
CA PHE A 234 -0.93 -30.15 17.86
C PHE A 234 -1.88 -30.69 18.93
N SER A 235 -2.63 -31.73 18.60
CA SER A 235 -3.62 -32.35 19.48
C SER A 235 -3.03 -33.20 20.62
N LYS A 236 -1.70 -33.37 20.68
CA LYS A 236 -1.00 -34.21 21.67
C LYS A 236 0.30 -33.54 22.11
N THR A 237 0.79 -33.91 23.30
CA THR A 237 2.15 -33.58 23.77
C THR A 237 3.19 -34.08 22.78
N MET A 238 4.07 -33.19 22.32
CA MET A 238 5.11 -33.50 21.33
C MET A 238 6.39 -33.98 22.02
N ALA A 239 7.11 -34.91 21.39
CA ALA A 239 8.45 -35.30 21.83
C ALA A 239 9.49 -34.24 21.39
N ASP A 240 10.72 -34.32 21.92
CA ASP A 240 11.80 -33.39 21.55
C ASP A 240 12.07 -33.40 20.03
N PRO A 241 11.85 -32.27 19.32
CA PRO A 241 11.97 -32.19 17.88
C PRO A 241 13.37 -31.78 17.40
N ILE A 242 14.35 -31.61 18.29
CA ILE A 242 15.66 -31.02 17.92
C ILE A 242 16.27 -31.67 16.67
N GLY A 243 16.65 -30.83 15.69
CA GLY A 243 17.21 -31.26 14.41
C GLY A 243 16.22 -31.84 13.39
N LYS A 244 14.94 -31.99 13.72
CA LYS A 244 13.92 -32.63 12.85
C LYS A 244 13.04 -31.64 12.08
N HIS A 245 13.51 -30.41 11.87
CA HIS A 245 12.72 -29.36 11.20
C HIS A 245 12.64 -29.52 9.67
N GLY A 246 13.45 -30.39 9.06
CA GLY A 246 13.57 -30.52 7.60
C GLY A 246 12.31 -30.98 6.87
N GLY A 247 11.29 -31.48 7.59
CA GLY A 247 9.97 -31.77 7.02
C GLY A 247 9.04 -30.55 6.95
N PHE A 248 9.35 -29.46 7.66
CA PHE A 248 8.52 -28.25 7.66
C PHE A 248 8.92 -27.29 6.54
N THR A 249 7.91 -26.65 5.97
CA THR A 249 8.06 -25.53 5.05
C THR A 249 7.31 -24.35 5.62
N VAL A 250 7.99 -23.21 5.78
CA VAL A 250 7.34 -21.93 6.09
C VAL A 250 7.45 -21.04 4.88
N THR A 251 6.35 -20.45 4.44
CA THR A 251 6.37 -19.40 3.44
C THR A 251 5.85 -18.10 4.00
N VAL A 252 6.41 -17.00 3.53
CA VAL A 252 6.12 -15.64 3.93
C VAL A 252 5.84 -14.87 2.66
N ASN A 253 4.59 -14.42 2.50
CA ASN A 253 4.07 -13.88 1.23
C ASN A 253 4.30 -14.84 0.05
N GLY A 254 4.18 -16.15 0.31
CA GLY A 254 4.38 -17.21 -0.68
C GLY A 254 5.84 -17.55 -1.00
N LYS A 255 6.82 -16.81 -0.44
CA LYS A 255 8.25 -17.14 -0.56
C LYS A 255 8.66 -18.07 0.56
N SER A 256 9.35 -19.17 0.23
CA SER A 256 9.90 -20.08 1.24
C SER A 256 10.97 -19.36 2.09
N VAL A 257 10.85 -19.47 3.41
CA VAL A 257 11.80 -18.91 4.37
C VAL A 257 12.54 -20.05 5.05
N THR A 258 13.85 -19.85 5.25
CA THR A 258 14.71 -20.84 5.89
C THR A 258 14.33 -21.01 7.36
N ILE A 259 14.05 -22.24 7.75
CA ILE A 259 13.90 -22.65 9.15
C ILE A 259 15.28 -23.08 9.65
N THR A 260 15.77 -22.48 10.72
CA THR A 260 17.08 -22.79 11.32
C THR A 260 16.99 -23.75 12.49
N GLY A 261 15.79 -23.93 13.05
CA GLY A 261 15.57 -24.82 14.18
C GLY A 261 14.10 -25.07 14.48
N ILE A 262 13.87 -26.00 15.39
CA ILE A 262 12.57 -26.29 15.97
C ILE A 262 12.75 -26.57 17.46
N GLU A 263 11.87 -26.01 18.29
CA GLU A 263 11.96 -26.06 19.75
C GLU A 263 10.64 -26.51 20.39
N LEU A 264 10.73 -27.24 21.50
CA LEU A 264 9.62 -27.36 22.45
C LEU A 264 9.39 -26.01 23.13
N THR A 265 8.14 -25.75 23.48
CA THR A 265 7.77 -24.62 24.33
C THR A 265 7.31 -25.11 25.70
N ASN A 266 7.09 -24.19 26.63
CA ASN A 266 6.47 -24.49 27.92
C ASN A 266 4.95 -24.77 27.81
N THR A 267 4.37 -24.70 26.61
CA THR A 267 2.97 -25.00 26.35
C THR A 267 2.86 -26.40 25.75
N ASP A 268 1.98 -27.22 26.33
CA ASP A 268 1.78 -28.59 25.87
C ASP A 268 1.28 -28.64 24.42
N GLY A 269 1.78 -29.60 23.64
CA GLY A 269 1.46 -29.76 22.22
C GLY A 269 1.93 -28.62 21.29
N LYS A 270 2.74 -27.67 21.77
CA LYS A 270 3.21 -26.52 20.97
C LYS A 270 4.69 -26.64 20.59
N LEU A 271 4.97 -26.59 19.29
CA LEU A 271 6.30 -26.49 18.72
C LEU A 271 6.54 -25.10 18.13
N LYS A 272 7.76 -24.58 18.23
CA LYS A 272 8.18 -23.31 17.61
C LYS A 272 9.19 -23.58 16.50
N LEU A 273 8.91 -23.14 15.29
CA LEU A 273 9.84 -23.10 14.17
C LEU A 273 10.64 -21.79 14.25
N VAL A 274 11.96 -21.90 14.34
CA VAL A 274 12.88 -20.76 14.37
C VAL A 274 13.24 -20.38 12.94
N LEU A 275 12.89 -19.18 12.52
CA LEU A 275 13.20 -18.68 11.17
C LEU A 275 14.57 -18.00 11.13
N ALA A 276 15.27 -18.10 10.00
CA ALA A 276 16.52 -17.36 9.75
C ALA A 276 16.25 -15.85 9.73
N ASP A 277 15.29 -15.45 8.90
CA ASP A 277 14.77 -14.08 8.84
C ASP A 277 13.51 -14.00 9.69
N LYS A 278 13.52 -13.12 10.69
CA LYS A 278 12.33 -12.88 11.51
C LYS A 278 11.31 -12.09 10.70
N LEU A 279 10.06 -12.49 10.86
CA LEU A 279 8.91 -11.76 10.31
C LEU A 279 8.90 -10.34 10.87
N VAL A 280 8.35 -9.38 10.12
CA VAL A 280 8.23 -7.95 10.52
C VAL A 280 6.80 -7.39 10.52
N GLY A 281 5.84 -8.05 9.87
CA GLY A 281 4.41 -7.86 10.10
C GLY A 281 3.70 -7.22 8.92
N ASP A 282 2.52 -7.76 8.58
CA ASP A 282 1.78 -7.68 7.30
C ASP A 282 1.99 -8.87 6.34
N GLU A 283 2.83 -9.82 6.74
CA GLU A 283 3.20 -10.96 5.91
C GLU A 283 2.18 -12.12 6.03
N VAL A 284 1.78 -12.67 4.89
CA VAL A 284 0.98 -13.89 4.83
C VAL A 284 1.89 -15.08 5.08
N VAL A 285 1.82 -15.61 6.29
CA VAL A 285 2.63 -16.76 6.70
C VAL A 285 1.83 -18.03 6.56
N THR A 286 2.41 -19.02 5.87
CA THR A 286 1.86 -20.37 5.85
C THR A 286 2.90 -21.39 6.26
N VAL A 287 2.43 -22.48 6.87
CA VAL A 287 3.26 -23.61 7.28
C VAL A 287 2.68 -24.90 6.73
N ALA A 288 3.56 -25.77 6.25
CA ALA A 288 3.22 -27.13 5.83
C ALA A 288 4.22 -28.11 6.47
N TYR A 289 3.85 -29.38 6.52
CA TYR A 289 4.76 -30.45 6.92
C TYR A 289 4.63 -31.62 5.95
N SER A 290 5.75 -32.02 5.36
CA SER A 290 5.89 -33.25 4.58
C SER A 290 6.66 -34.26 5.40
N LYS A 291 6.00 -35.36 5.79
CA LYS A 291 6.61 -36.43 6.58
C LYS A 291 7.85 -36.98 5.84
N PRO A 292 9.06 -36.87 6.42
CA PRO A 292 10.26 -37.42 5.80
C PRO A 292 10.21 -38.95 5.72
N SER A 293 10.79 -39.53 4.67
CA SER A 293 10.95 -40.98 4.55
C SER A 293 11.89 -41.56 5.61
N ASN A 294 12.85 -40.77 6.10
CA ASN A 294 13.74 -41.14 7.20
C ASN A 294 13.03 -40.97 8.55
N SER A 295 12.74 -42.09 9.23
CA SER A 295 12.09 -42.11 10.55
C SER A 295 12.83 -41.32 11.63
N ALA A 296 14.16 -41.18 11.56
CA ALA A 296 14.93 -40.37 12.52
C ALA A 296 14.63 -38.86 12.39
N MET A 297 14.13 -38.42 11.24
CA MET A 297 13.76 -37.03 10.94
C MET A 297 12.26 -36.75 11.12
N GLN A 298 11.46 -37.75 11.48
CA GLN A 298 10.02 -37.58 11.66
C GLN A 298 9.70 -36.94 13.01
N ILE A 299 8.69 -36.07 13.02
CA ILE A 299 8.13 -35.48 14.23
C ILE A 299 7.23 -36.51 14.92
N THR A 300 7.38 -36.66 16.24
CA THR A 300 6.62 -37.62 17.05
C THR A 300 5.98 -36.95 18.26
N ALA A 301 4.83 -37.46 18.68
CA ALA A 301 4.26 -37.21 19.99
C ALA A 301 5.08 -37.94 21.08
N SER A 302 4.96 -37.50 22.34
CA SER A 302 5.66 -38.10 23.49
C SER A 302 5.27 -39.56 23.73
N ASP A 303 4.10 -40.00 23.27
CA ASP A 303 3.65 -41.39 23.33
C ASP A 303 4.04 -42.23 22.10
N GLY A 304 4.89 -41.68 21.20
CA GLY A 304 5.42 -42.38 20.04
C GLY A 304 4.58 -42.23 18.76
N GLY A 305 3.43 -41.55 18.80
CA GLY A 305 2.62 -41.31 17.61
C GLY A 305 3.35 -40.43 16.59
N VAL A 306 3.44 -40.85 15.33
CA VAL A 306 4.18 -40.12 14.29
C VAL A 306 3.29 -39.09 13.61
N LEU A 307 3.76 -37.84 13.48
CA LEU A 307 3.05 -36.78 12.76
C LEU A 307 2.98 -37.12 11.27
N GLU A 308 1.77 -37.09 10.72
CA GLU A 308 1.53 -37.29 9.29
C GLU A 308 1.61 -35.97 8.50
N THR A 309 1.85 -36.10 7.19
CA THR A 309 1.89 -34.97 6.26
C THR A 309 0.61 -34.14 6.37
N PHE A 310 0.76 -32.82 6.49
CA PHE A 310 -0.34 -31.88 6.35
C PHE A 310 0.03 -30.80 5.32
N GLY A 311 -0.93 -30.52 4.43
CA GLY A 311 -0.81 -29.44 3.46
C GLY A 311 -0.86 -28.06 4.12
N THR A 312 -0.55 -27.03 3.35
CA THR A 312 -0.42 -25.64 3.77
C THR A 312 -1.53 -25.18 4.73
N LYS A 313 -1.12 -24.64 5.87
CA LYS A 313 -1.95 -24.02 6.89
C LYS A 313 -1.52 -22.58 7.06
N SER A 314 -2.46 -21.64 6.94
CA SER A 314 -2.18 -20.24 7.24
C SER A 314 -2.05 -20.03 8.74
N ALA A 315 -1.08 -19.20 9.14
CA ALA A 315 -0.98 -18.76 10.51
C ALA A 315 -2.10 -17.77 10.83
N ASP A 316 -3.01 -18.16 11.71
CA ASP A 316 -3.94 -17.23 12.32
C ASP A 316 -3.12 -16.29 13.22
N GLY A 317 -3.12 -14.99 12.91
CA GLY A 317 -2.34 -13.99 13.65
C GLY A 317 -1.43 -13.09 12.81
N SER A 318 -1.38 -13.24 11.47
CA SER A 318 -0.73 -12.25 10.59
C SER A 318 -1.27 -10.83 10.82
N PHE A 319 -2.57 -10.71 11.12
CA PHE A 319 -3.19 -9.44 11.51
C PHE A 319 -2.68 -8.90 12.85
N MET A 320 -2.49 -9.75 13.88
CA MET A 320 -1.98 -9.31 15.19
C MET A 320 -0.55 -8.81 15.07
N PHE A 321 0.27 -9.54 14.32
CA PHE A 321 1.64 -9.19 14.08
C PHE A 321 1.78 -7.92 13.22
N ALA A 322 0.93 -7.76 12.20
CA ALA A 322 0.82 -6.53 11.40
C ALA A 322 0.40 -5.32 12.26
N ILE A 323 -0.59 -5.47 13.15
CA ILE A 323 -1.02 -4.36 14.02
C ILE A 323 0.05 -4.05 15.08
N ASN A 324 0.64 -5.05 15.72
CA ASN A 324 1.61 -4.83 16.81
C ASN A 324 2.93 -4.19 16.33
N ASN A 325 3.31 -4.40 15.06
CA ASN A 325 4.58 -3.92 14.49
C ASN A 325 4.42 -2.83 13.41
N ALA A 326 3.20 -2.45 13.05
CA ALA A 326 2.99 -1.41 12.06
C ALA A 326 3.49 -0.05 12.56
N ALA A 327 4.19 0.67 11.67
CA ALA A 327 4.58 2.05 11.90
C ALA A 327 3.32 2.93 12.13
N PRO A 328 3.36 3.93 13.03
CA PRO A 328 2.21 4.76 13.40
C PRO A 328 1.88 5.83 12.33
N ASN A 329 1.68 5.39 11.08
CA ASN A 329 1.41 6.25 9.93
C ASN A 329 0.46 5.55 8.94
N ALA A 330 0.07 6.27 7.89
CA ALA A 330 -0.88 5.77 6.89
C ALA A 330 -0.37 4.56 6.10
N ALA A 331 0.93 4.49 5.80
CA ALA A 331 1.53 3.39 5.04
C ALA A 331 1.68 2.11 5.87
N GLY A 332 1.86 2.24 7.20
CA GLY A 332 1.92 1.14 8.17
C GLY A 332 0.56 0.81 8.74
N MET A 333 0.20 1.47 9.85
CA MET A 333 -1.01 1.16 10.61
C MET A 333 -2.29 1.41 9.80
N GLY A 334 -2.32 2.45 8.97
CA GLY A 334 -3.47 2.72 8.09
C GLY A 334 -3.74 1.58 7.10
N LYS A 335 -2.69 1.05 6.46
CA LYS A 335 -2.77 -0.14 5.59
C LYS A 335 -3.23 -1.36 6.39
N ALA A 336 -2.65 -1.62 7.57
CA ALA A 336 -3.02 -2.77 8.41
C ALA A 336 -4.49 -2.74 8.85
N ILE A 337 -5.00 -1.58 9.29
CA ILE A 337 -6.42 -1.39 9.66
C ILE A 337 -7.33 -1.72 8.48
N ILE A 338 -7.04 -1.21 7.28
CA ILE A 338 -7.88 -1.41 6.09
C ILE A 338 -7.81 -2.86 5.61
N THR A 339 -6.61 -3.43 5.52
CA THR A 339 -6.38 -4.79 5.04
C THR A 339 -7.05 -5.85 5.91
N TYR A 340 -7.11 -5.64 7.24
CA TYR A 340 -7.64 -6.63 8.18
C TYR A 340 -8.97 -6.24 8.82
N ALA A 341 -9.66 -5.20 8.35
CA ALA A 341 -10.90 -4.69 8.95
C ALA A 341 -11.97 -5.77 9.13
N GLU A 342 -12.23 -6.57 8.08
CA GLU A 342 -13.23 -7.64 8.12
C GLU A 342 -12.82 -8.75 9.11
N THR A 343 -11.55 -9.15 9.09
CA THR A 343 -11.00 -10.17 10.00
C THR A 343 -11.03 -9.73 11.48
N LEU A 344 -10.78 -8.45 11.74
CA LEU A 344 -10.77 -7.84 13.06
C LEU A 344 -12.18 -7.40 13.54
N GLY A 345 -13.18 -7.40 12.65
CA GLY A 345 -14.53 -6.89 12.96
C GLY A 345 -14.56 -5.37 13.21
N LEU A 346 -13.71 -4.61 12.51
CA LEU A 346 -13.67 -3.15 12.61
C LEU A 346 -14.76 -2.53 11.75
N ASP A 347 -15.49 -1.57 12.31
CA ASP A 347 -16.38 -0.72 11.53
C ASP A 347 -15.60 0.52 11.08
N LEU A 348 -15.36 0.62 9.77
CA LEU A 348 -14.59 1.72 9.21
C LEU A 348 -15.42 2.97 8.91
N THR A 349 -16.73 2.96 9.16
CA THR A 349 -17.63 4.08 8.80
C THR A 349 -17.17 5.39 9.43
N ASP A 350 -17.00 5.40 10.75
CA ASP A 350 -16.56 6.58 11.49
C ASP A 350 -15.09 6.89 11.23
N TYR A 351 -14.24 5.87 11.17
CA TYR A 351 -12.82 6.01 10.85
C TYR A 351 -12.58 6.66 9.48
N ASN A 352 -13.33 6.28 8.44
CA ASN A 352 -13.21 6.85 7.11
C ASN A 352 -13.61 8.33 7.07
N SER A 353 -14.53 8.74 7.95
CA SER A 353 -14.97 10.14 8.10
C SER A 353 -13.98 11.05 8.85
N LEU A 354 -12.95 10.48 9.50
CA LEU A 354 -11.93 11.25 10.20
C LEU A 354 -11.03 12.03 9.23
N SER A 355 -10.79 13.29 9.55
CA SER A 355 -9.91 14.23 8.86
C SER A 355 -8.43 14.03 9.20
N ASP A 356 -8.10 13.64 10.44
CA ASP A 356 -6.77 13.19 10.87
C ASP A 356 -6.83 11.80 11.51
N LYS A 357 -6.22 10.83 10.84
CA LYS A 357 -6.18 9.42 11.27
C LYS A 357 -4.94 9.09 12.11
N THR A 358 -4.01 10.02 12.26
CA THR A 358 -2.72 9.82 12.98
C THR A 358 -2.92 9.43 14.45
N PRO A 359 -3.89 10.00 15.18
CA PRO A 359 -4.13 9.62 16.58
C PRO A 359 -4.63 8.18 16.72
N VAL A 360 -5.42 7.70 15.76
CA VAL A 360 -5.86 6.29 15.70
C VAL A 360 -4.67 5.37 15.45
N TYR A 361 -3.75 5.74 14.55
CA TYR A 361 -2.54 4.95 14.29
C TYR A 361 -1.64 4.85 15.52
N THR A 362 -1.44 5.97 16.20
CA THR A 362 -0.58 6.07 17.38
C THR A 362 -1.16 5.29 18.56
N ALA A 363 -2.49 5.27 18.70
CA ALA A 363 -3.15 4.52 19.77
C ALA A 363 -2.98 3.00 19.66
N LEU A 364 -2.80 2.49 18.44
CA LEU A 364 -2.68 1.05 18.15
C LEU A 364 -1.24 0.57 18.05
N ALA A 365 -0.32 1.42 17.62
CA ALA A 365 1.06 1.02 17.40
C ALA A 365 1.76 0.60 18.70
N TRP A 366 2.58 -0.44 18.64
CA TRP A 366 3.46 -0.89 19.73
C TRP A 366 2.74 -1.33 21.02
N LYS A 367 1.44 -1.64 20.95
CA LYS A 367 0.63 -2.04 22.12
C LYS A 367 0.69 -3.52 22.48
N ASP A 368 1.31 -4.34 21.63
CA ASP A 368 1.43 -5.80 21.75
C ASP A 368 0.11 -6.49 22.16
N PHE A 369 -0.94 -6.31 21.36
CA PHE A 369 -2.26 -6.87 21.64
C PHE A 369 -2.22 -8.41 21.66
N ASP A 370 -2.96 -9.02 22.58
CA ASP A 370 -3.02 -10.47 22.74
C ASP A 370 -4.02 -11.17 21.80
N ASN A 371 -5.06 -10.44 21.36
CA ASN A 371 -6.14 -11.00 20.56
C ASN A 371 -6.92 -9.94 19.77
N LYS A 372 -7.75 -10.40 18.81
CA LYS A 372 -8.57 -9.53 17.96
C LYS A 372 -9.54 -8.62 18.73
N ALA A 373 -10.05 -9.07 19.89
CA ALA A 373 -11.00 -8.28 20.67
C ALA A 373 -10.32 -7.08 21.33
N ALA A 374 -9.07 -7.25 21.78
CA ALA A 374 -8.25 -6.16 22.31
C ALA A 374 -7.92 -5.11 21.23
N VAL A 375 -7.56 -5.56 20.01
CA VAL A 375 -7.33 -4.66 18.86
C VAL A 375 -8.59 -3.87 18.55
N LYS A 376 -9.74 -4.54 18.45
CA LYS A 376 -11.03 -3.92 18.15
C LYS A 376 -11.41 -2.86 19.21
N ALA A 377 -11.30 -3.20 20.50
CA ALA A 377 -11.61 -2.27 21.57
C ALA A 377 -10.72 -1.01 21.55
N ALA A 378 -9.42 -1.19 21.29
CA ALA A 378 -8.49 -0.06 21.19
C ALA A 378 -8.75 0.81 19.94
N PHE A 379 -9.08 0.19 18.81
CA PHE A 379 -9.44 0.90 17.58
C PHE A 379 -10.73 1.71 17.79
N ASP A 380 -11.79 1.09 18.29
CA ASP A 380 -13.08 1.75 18.52
C ASP A 380 -12.93 2.94 19.49
N ALA A 381 -12.16 2.77 20.57
CA ALA A 381 -11.90 3.84 21.53
C ALA A 381 -11.10 5.01 20.90
N ALA A 382 -10.09 4.70 20.09
CA ALA A 382 -9.27 5.72 19.43
C ALA A 382 -10.06 6.49 18.36
N VAL A 383 -10.90 5.80 17.59
CA VAL A 383 -11.79 6.42 16.59
C VAL A 383 -12.81 7.34 17.28
N ALA A 384 -13.40 6.90 18.39
CA ALA A 384 -14.33 7.73 19.15
C ALA A 384 -13.67 8.98 19.74
N ALA A 385 -12.45 8.83 20.30
CA ALA A 385 -11.67 9.94 20.82
C ALA A 385 -11.31 10.95 19.72
N GLN A 386 -10.83 10.46 18.57
CA GLN A 386 -10.45 11.32 17.46
C GLN A 386 -11.66 12.00 16.81
N LYS A 387 -12.79 11.30 16.67
CA LYS A 387 -14.05 11.89 16.19
C LYS A 387 -14.55 13.00 17.12
N SER A 388 -14.25 12.91 18.41
CA SER A 388 -14.59 13.94 19.38
C SER A 388 -13.64 15.14 19.28
N ALA A 389 -12.35 14.90 19.04
CA ALA A 389 -11.35 15.94 18.81
C ALA A 389 -11.57 16.72 17.50
N GLU A 390 -12.01 16.06 16.43
CA GLU A 390 -12.26 16.72 15.12
C GLU A 390 -13.58 17.47 15.02
N LYS A 391 -14.51 17.22 15.95
CA LYS A 391 -15.71 18.06 16.12
C LYS A 391 -15.35 19.43 16.71
N GLU A 392 -14.14 19.60 17.23
CA GLU A 392 -13.57 20.92 17.49
C GLU A 392 -12.87 21.43 16.22
N PRO A 393 -13.11 22.69 15.79
CA PRO A 393 -12.70 23.17 14.48
C PRO A 393 -11.17 23.29 14.33
N PRO A 394 -10.60 23.03 13.13
CA PRO A 394 -9.15 23.01 12.91
C PRO A 394 -8.61 24.42 12.72
N GLY A 395 -7.98 24.91 13.77
CA GLY A 395 -7.13 26.09 13.78
C GLY A 395 -6.74 26.27 15.23
N GLY A 396 -5.46 26.02 15.56
CA GLY A 396 -5.00 26.09 16.94
C GLY A 396 -5.59 27.34 17.61
N GLY A 397 -6.32 27.14 18.70
CA GLY A 397 -6.79 28.24 19.51
C GLY A 397 -5.59 28.91 20.18
N ALA A 398 -4.89 29.78 19.46
CA ALA A 398 -4.67 31.08 20.05
C ALA A 398 -6.08 31.57 20.45
N PRO A 399 -6.30 31.96 21.72
CA PRO A 399 -7.62 32.40 22.16
C PRO A 399 -8.16 33.39 21.13
N THR A 400 -9.43 33.25 20.72
CA THR A 400 -10.11 34.28 19.91
C THR A 400 -9.72 35.61 20.51
N PRO A 401 -9.01 36.50 19.78
CA PRO A 401 -8.49 37.70 20.39
C PRO A 401 -9.62 38.41 21.11
N THR A 402 -9.50 38.55 22.43
CA THR A 402 -10.49 39.26 23.26
C THR A 402 -10.24 40.77 23.24
N ALA A 403 -9.25 41.20 22.45
CA ALA A 403 -8.89 42.59 22.28
C ALA A 403 -8.34 42.84 20.87
N VAL A 404 -8.36 44.10 20.48
CA VAL A 404 -7.62 44.60 19.31
C VAL A 404 -6.11 44.47 19.52
N VAL A 405 -5.32 44.61 18.46
CA VAL A 405 -3.85 44.63 18.55
C VAL A 405 -3.35 46.04 18.20
N LEU A 406 -2.37 46.56 18.94
CA LEU A 406 -1.75 47.84 18.65
C LEU A 406 -0.39 47.64 17.98
N ALA A 407 -0.11 48.43 16.95
CA ALA A 407 1.22 48.53 16.36
C ALA A 407 2.20 49.22 17.33
N ASP A 408 3.49 48.90 17.20
CA ASP A 408 4.54 49.54 17.98
C ASP A 408 4.50 51.08 17.82
N GLY A 409 4.54 51.79 18.95
CA GLY A 409 4.46 53.25 18.98
C GLY A 409 3.04 53.84 18.89
N SER A 410 1.99 53.01 18.83
CA SER A 410 0.61 53.48 18.91
C SER A 410 0.27 54.07 20.28
N LEU A 411 -0.60 55.08 20.30
CA LEU A 411 -1.19 55.62 21.53
C LEU A 411 -2.33 54.71 22.05
N GLY A 412 -2.59 54.81 23.36
CA GLY A 412 -3.70 54.12 24.03
C GLY A 412 -3.40 52.69 24.51
N THR A 413 -4.45 51.99 24.93
CA THR A 413 -4.39 50.61 25.43
C THR A 413 -5.45 49.76 24.73
N ALA A 414 -5.04 48.64 24.16
CA ALA A 414 -5.93 47.68 23.50
C ALA A 414 -6.94 47.07 24.48
N GLY A 415 -8.19 46.93 24.05
CA GLY A 415 -9.25 46.22 24.75
C GLY A 415 -10.23 45.56 23.79
N ASP A 416 -11.28 44.94 24.34
CA ASP A 416 -12.33 44.27 23.55
C ASP A 416 -13.07 45.26 22.65
N GLN A 417 -12.83 45.12 21.34
CA GLN A 417 -13.38 45.92 20.25
C GLN A 417 -13.14 47.43 20.43
N LYS A 418 -12.10 47.80 21.20
CA LYS A 418 -11.82 49.19 21.57
C LYS A 418 -10.35 49.47 21.87
N ILE A 419 -10.01 50.76 21.84
CA ILE A 419 -8.74 51.32 22.33
C ILE A 419 -9.09 52.36 23.39
N SER A 420 -8.48 52.29 24.56
CA SER A 420 -8.75 53.17 25.71
C SER A 420 -7.51 53.99 26.11
N GLY A 421 -7.65 54.87 27.11
CA GLY A 421 -6.51 55.66 27.63
C GLY A 421 -6.10 56.85 26.75
N LEU A 422 -6.99 57.28 25.85
CA LEU A 422 -6.79 58.49 25.06
C LEU A 422 -7.26 59.73 25.83
N THR A 423 -6.81 60.91 25.40
CA THR A 423 -7.14 62.19 26.06
C THR A 423 -8.33 62.84 25.37
N SER A 424 -9.41 63.07 26.12
CA SER A 424 -10.58 63.83 25.66
C SER A 424 -10.17 65.22 25.17
N GLY A 425 -10.81 65.72 24.11
CA GLY A 425 -10.49 66.96 23.41
C GLY A 425 -9.37 66.84 22.38
N THR A 426 -8.66 65.72 22.32
CA THR A 426 -7.59 65.49 21.33
C THR A 426 -8.15 64.87 20.04
N LYS A 427 -7.59 65.24 18.90
CA LYS A 427 -7.92 64.68 17.59
C LYS A 427 -6.99 63.52 17.27
N TYR A 428 -7.55 62.36 16.91
CA TYR A 428 -6.79 61.15 16.65
C TYR A 428 -7.05 60.62 15.23
N VAL A 429 -6.02 60.06 14.63
CA VAL A 429 -6.11 59.26 13.39
C VAL A 429 -5.77 57.82 13.73
N VAL A 430 -6.59 56.89 13.25
CA VAL A 430 -6.34 55.45 13.34
C VAL A 430 -5.97 54.93 11.97
N THR A 431 -4.86 54.20 11.89
CA THR A 431 -4.40 53.52 10.68
C THR A 431 -4.55 52.01 10.83
N SER A 432 -5.14 51.34 9.84
CA SER A 432 -5.22 49.88 9.77
C SER A 432 -5.16 49.42 8.32
N GLY A 433 -4.40 48.35 8.04
CA GLY A 433 -4.23 47.82 6.69
C GLY A 433 -3.69 48.85 5.67
N GLY A 434 -2.91 49.84 6.13
CA GLY A 434 -2.40 50.94 5.30
C GLY A 434 -3.40 52.07 5.01
N LYS A 435 -4.61 52.01 5.56
CA LYS A 435 -5.67 53.02 5.40
C LYS A 435 -5.80 53.86 6.66
N SER A 436 -6.10 55.14 6.52
CA SER A 436 -6.24 56.08 7.63
C SER A 436 -7.70 56.48 7.84
N TYR A 437 -8.11 56.65 9.10
CA TYR A 437 -9.47 56.98 9.50
C TYR A 437 -9.42 58.03 10.60
N GLY A 438 -10.07 59.19 10.38
CA GLY A 438 -10.24 60.19 11.44
C GLY A 438 -11.19 59.68 12.51
N VAL A 439 -10.82 59.82 13.78
CA VAL A 439 -11.70 59.48 14.91
C VAL A 439 -12.76 60.57 15.06
N GLN A 440 -14.03 60.18 15.13
CA GLN A 440 -15.17 61.07 15.32
C GLN A 440 -15.35 61.44 16.79
N ALA A 441 -16.10 62.51 17.10
CA ALA A 441 -16.26 62.99 18.47
C ALA A 441 -16.87 61.95 19.44
N ASN A 442 -17.67 61.02 18.93
CA ASN A 442 -18.28 59.92 19.68
C ASN A 442 -17.34 58.71 19.90
N GLY A 443 -16.10 58.74 19.37
CA GLY A 443 -15.14 57.64 19.48
C GLY A 443 -15.30 56.52 18.46
N THR A 444 -16.09 56.69 17.38
CA THR A 444 -16.08 55.74 16.25
C THR A 444 -15.13 56.18 15.15
N LEU A 445 -14.74 55.24 14.27
CA LEU A 445 -13.97 55.57 13.07
C LEU A 445 -14.86 56.24 12.01
N GLY A 446 -14.36 57.32 11.42
CA GLY A 446 -14.95 57.95 10.25
C GLY A 446 -14.69 57.16 8.96
N ALA A 447 -15.02 57.78 7.82
CA ALA A 447 -14.70 57.22 6.51
C ALA A 447 -13.18 57.19 6.26
N GLU A 448 -12.75 56.38 5.30
CA GLU A 448 -11.35 56.34 4.89
C GLU A 448 -10.88 57.76 4.46
N ASN A 449 -9.77 58.19 5.04
CA ASN A 449 -9.15 59.51 4.89
C ASN A 449 -10.01 60.70 5.37
N SER A 450 -11.01 60.48 6.25
CA SER A 450 -11.74 61.58 6.87
C SER A 450 -10.86 62.35 7.87
N ALA A 451 -11.12 63.65 8.02
CA ALA A 451 -10.51 64.46 9.08
C ALA A 451 -10.95 63.97 10.47
N ALA A 452 -10.10 64.17 11.48
CA ALA A 452 -10.44 63.83 12.85
C ALA A 452 -11.21 64.95 13.57
N GLU A 453 -12.09 64.55 14.47
CA GLU A 453 -12.81 65.43 15.39
C GLU A 453 -12.20 65.34 16.79
N ALA A 454 -12.48 66.34 17.64
CA ALA A 454 -12.05 66.30 19.03
C ALA A 454 -12.82 65.20 19.76
N LEU A 455 -12.12 64.21 20.31
CA LEU A 455 -12.73 63.06 20.96
C LEU A 455 -13.43 63.50 22.26
N ASN A 456 -14.73 63.25 22.44
CA ASN A 456 -15.43 63.63 23.67
C ASN A 456 -15.08 62.70 24.85
N GLY A 457 -14.74 61.45 24.57
CA GLY A 457 -14.37 60.44 25.56
C GLY A 457 -12.87 60.16 25.64
N THR A 458 -12.53 58.99 26.16
CA THR A 458 -11.15 58.50 26.27
C THR A 458 -10.93 57.19 25.49
N GLU A 459 -11.90 56.79 24.66
CA GLU A 459 -11.92 55.50 23.96
C GLU A 459 -12.29 55.65 22.48
N VAL A 460 -11.74 54.76 21.65
CA VAL A 460 -12.21 54.47 20.28
C VAL A 460 -12.87 53.09 20.28
N THR A 461 -14.07 52.95 19.70
CA THR A 461 -14.91 51.74 19.77
C THR A 461 -15.39 51.28 18.40
N GLY A 462 -15.95 50.06 18.33
CA GLY A 462 -16.42 49.46 17.07
C GLY A 462 -15.30 48.86 16.23
N LEU A 463 -14.18 48.53 16.88
CA LEU A 463 -13.01 47.92 16.24
C LEU A 463 -13.13 46.40 16.23
N THR A 464 -12.37 45.72 15.39
CA THR A 464 -12.38 44.27 15.31
C THR A 464 -11.21 43.69 16.10
N ASN A 465 -11.49 42.79 17.05
CA ASN A 465 -10.43 42.11 17.80
C ASN A 465 -9.51 41.30 16.89
N GLY A 466 -8.22 41.26 17.25
CA GLY A 466 -7.19 40.61 16.44
C GLY A 466 -6.70 41.45 15.25
N THR A 467 -7.40 42.51 14.87
CA THR A 467 -6.93 43.47 13.86
C THR A 467 -5.88 44.40 14.47
N ILE A 468 -4.81 44.66 13.71
CA ILE A 468 -3.76 45.59 14.09
C ILE A 468 -4.18 47.02 13.74
N TYR A 469 -4.12 47.92 14.73
CA TYR A 469 -4.37 49.35 14.60
C TYR A 469 -3.17 50.17 15.07
N SER A 470 -2.94 51.32 14.47
CA SER A 470 -2.02 52.34 14.94
C SER A 470 -2.78 53.63 15.20
N VAL A 471 -2.63 54.21 16.39
CA VAL A 471 -3.30 55.46 16.79
C VAL A 471 -2.24 56.53 17.00
N ALA A 472 -2.44 57.68 16.35
CA ALA A 472 -1.60 58.85 16.51
C ALA A 472 -2.47 60.11 16.69
N VAL A 473 -1.91 61.15 17.31
CA VAL A 473 -2.54 62.48 17.29
C VAL A 473 -2.53 62.98 15.85
N GLU A 474 -3.64 63.54 15.40
CA GLU A 474 -3.72 64.19 14.09
C GLU A 474 -2.70 65.33 14.05
N VAL A 475 -1.70 65.21 13.19
CA VAL A 475 -0.78 66.31 12.91
C VAL A 475 -1.48 67.24 11.92
N PRO A 476 -1.73 68.51 12.28
CA PRO A 476 -2.30 69.46 11.34
C PRO A 476 -1.43 69.51 10.09
N ALA A 477 -2.05 69.42 8.91
CA ALA A 477 -1.33 69.67 7.67
C ALA A 477 -0.60 71.02 7.79
N ALA A 478 0.69 71.04 7.51
CA ALA A 478 1.46 72.28 7.45
C ALA A 478 0.73 73.24 6.51
N PRO A 479 0.52 74.52 6.87
CA PRO A 479 -0.26 75.44 6.06
C PRO A 479 0.37 75.57 4.68
N THR A 480 -0.25 74.95 3.68
CA THR A 480 0.13 75.11 2.29
C THR A 480 -0.47 76.41 1.77
N ALA A 481 0.42 77.39 1.64
CA ALA A 481 0.30 78.66 0.90
C ALA A 481 -0.35 79.86 1.60
N VAL A 482 0.44 80.93 1.66
CA VAL A 482 -0.03 82.31 1.70
C VAL A 482 -0.66 82.62 0.34
N VAL A 483 -1.96 82.90 0.31
CA VAL A 483 -2.65 83.33 -0.91
C VAL A 483 -2.59 84.86 -0.99
N LEU A 484 -1.99 85.39 -2.05
CA LEU A 484 -2.07 86.81 -2.39
C LEU A 484 -3.39 87.08 -3.11
N ALA A 485 -4.13 88.10 -2.65
CA ALA A 485 -5.29 88.60 -3.39
C ALA A 485 -4.84 89.26 -4.70
N GLY A 486 -5.68 89.16 -5.74
CA GLY A 486 -5.40 89.68 -7.08
C GLY A 486 -5.03 91.17 -7.05
N GLY A 487 -3.85 91.49 -7.57
CA GLY A 487 -3.24 92.84 -7.58
C GLY A 487 -1.90 92.96 -6.86
N SER A 488 -1.43 91.89 -6.21
CA SER A 488 -0.17 91.90 -5.47
C SER A 488 1.04 91.70 -6.40
N LEU A 489 2.07 92.55 -6.30
CA LEU A 489 3.23 92.57 -7.20
C LEU A 489 4.39 91.61 -6.84
N GLY A 490 4.26 90.83 -5.75
CA GLY A 490 5.34 89.98 -5.23
C GLY A 490 5.29 88.51 -5.66
N ALA A 491 6.45 87.86 -5.75
CA ALA A 491 6.58 86.42 -5.99
C ALA A 491 6.49 85.61 -4.69
N VAL A 492 5.79 84.47 -4.73
CA VAL A 492 5.57 83.60 -3.57
C VAL A 492 6.69 82.57 -3.46
N GLY A 493 7.36 82.51 -2.31
CA GLY A 493 8.26 81.42 -1.93
C GLY A 493 7.75 80.68 -0.68
N ASP A 494 8.36 79.54 -0.35
CA ASP A 494 8.01 78.74 0.82
C ASP A 494 8.05 79.60 2.10
N GLN A 495 6.86 79.94 2.59
CA GLN A 495 6.61 80.73 3.80
C GLN A 495 7.09 82.20 3.78
N LYS A 496 7.44 82.79 2.63
CA LYS A 496 7.78 84.23 2.53
C LYS A 496 7.37 84.85 1.19
N ILE A 497 6.96 86.12 1.22
CA ILE A 497 6.79 86.96 0.02
C ILE A 497 8.08 87.75 -0.20
N THR A 498 8.69 87.61 -1.37
CA THR A 498 9.78 88.48 -1.83
C THR A 498 9.34 89.21 -3.09
N GLY A 499 9.72 90.49 -3.17
CA GLY A 499 9.19 91.48 -4.09
C GLY A 499 9.14 91.08 -5.55
#